data_AF-A0A2W4QXE9-F1
#
_entry.id   AF-A0A2W4QXE9-F1
#
_cell.length_a   1.000
_cell.length_b   1.000
_cell.length_c   1.000
_cell.angle_alpha   90.00
_cell.angle_beta   90.00
_cell.angle_gamma   90.00
#
_symmetry.space_group_name_H-M   'P 1'
#
loop_
_entity.id
_entity.type
_entity.pdbx_description
1 polymer ?
#
loop_
_entity_poly.entity_id
_entity_poly.type
_entity_poly.pdbx_seq_one_letter_code
_entity_poly.pdbx_strand_id
1 'polypeptide(L)'
;MGFFTRSLIERFRVWERPAQIAVVTALVLLALVILLAGLGPPELRLPAIIGVVGLLLVLQLVVLWANRDLVTPFTQAQRHYLKGEFEAALRVLEQERKAANAKELTLLGNTYRQLGRLDESETALREALAKAPGDHFPLYGLGRTLLSKGNYAEAAATLREALDAGAPPVIRSDLAEALYHAGDTEAAKTALHEASQLEQEPHRQFMNALLLWRMGTGPRPEEALLRDGLPYWQATAERFAHTPYGAAVQKDLGRLGHEARQT
;
A
#
# COMPACT_ATOMS: atom_id res chain seq x y z
N MET A 1 -6.62 -25.48 -18.42
CA MET A 1 -6.90 -24.54 -19.54
C MET A 1 -8.14 -23.66 -19.36
N GLY A 2 -9.05 -23.89 -18.39
CA GLY A 2 -10.31 -23.12 -18.28
C GLY A 2 -10.27 -21.79 -17.51
N PHE A 3 -9.26 -21.56 -16.66
CA PHE A 3 -9.15 -20.33 -15.86
C PHE A 3 -8.66 -19.13 -16.69
N PHE A 4 -7.65 -19.35 -17.53
CA PHE A 4 -7.10 -18.32 -18.43
C PHE A 4 -8.12 -17.85 -19.47
N THR A 5 -8.90 -18.77 -20.05
CA THR A 5 -9.90 -18.44 -21.08
C THR A 5 -11.09 -17.68 -20.49
N ARG A 6 -11.58 -18.03 -19.29
CA ARG A 6 -12.64 -17.26 -18.63
C ARG A 6 -12.20 -15.83 -18.29
N SER A 7 -11.01 -15.68 -17.73
CA SER A 7 -10.45 -14.37 -17.39
C SER A 7 -10.27 -13.48 -18.62
N LEU A 8 -9.82 -14.03 -19.74
CA LEU A 8 -9.68 -13.28 -21.00
C LEU A 8 -11.03 -12.83 -21.57
N ILE A 9 -12.04 -13.71 -21.53
CA ILE A 9 -13.38 -13.40 -22.04
C ILE A 9 -14.04 -12.30 -21.21
N GLU A 10 -13.90 -12.35 -19.89
CA GLU A 10 -14.40 -11.30 -19.00
C GLU A 10 -13.72 -9.97 -19.29
N ARG A 11 -12.40 -9.94 -19.40
CA ARG A 11 -11.63 -8.73 -19.74
C ARG A 11 -12.00 -8.16 -21.10
N PHE A 12 -12.18 -9.01 -22.10
CA PHE A 12 -12.57 -8.60 -23.46
C PHE A 12 -13.93 -7.88 -23.48
N ARG A 13 -14.89 -8.29 -22.64
CA ARG A 13 -16.21 -7.65 -22.55
C ARG A 13 -16.15 -6.21 -22.03
N VAL A 14 -15.15 -5.87 -21.24
CA VAL A 14 -15.00 -4.53 -20.64
C VAL A 14 -14.25 -3.57 -21.59
N TRP A 15 -13.63 -4.07 -22.66
CA TRP A 15 -12.94 -3.22 -23.64
C TRP A 15 -13.89 -2.29 -24.39
N GLU A 16 -13.36 -1.16 -24.84
CA GLU A 16 -14.10 -0.24 -25.70
C GLU A 16 -14.59 -0.96 -26.98
N ARG A 17 -15.80 -0.62 -27.44
CA ARG A 17 -16.41 -1.22 -28.63
C ARG A 17 -15.50 -1.22 -29.87
N PRO A 18 -14.75 -0.13 -30.19
CA PRO A 18 -13.81 -0.14 -31.30
C PRO A 18 -12.71 -1.19 -31.17
N ALA A 19 -12.15 -1.38 -29.97
CA ALA A 19 -11.13 -2.41 -29.71
C ALA A 19 -11.67 -3.83 -29.89
N GLN A 20 -12.90 -4.10 -29.41
CA GLN A 20 -13.55 -5.39 -29.59
C GLN A 20 -13.72 -5.72 -31.08
N ILE A 21 -14.23 -4.77 -31.86
CA ILE A 21 -14.43 -4.92 -33.31
C ILE A 21 -13.10 -5.15 -34.02
N ALA A 22 -12.07 -4.36 -33.68
CA ALA A 22 -10.74 -4.50 -34.26
C ALA A 22 -10.12 -5.89 -34.03
N VAL A 23 -10.23 -6.43 -32.81
CA VAL A 23 -9.72 -7.79 -32.50
C VAL A 23 -10.49 -8.87 -33.24
N VAL A 24 -11.83 -8.82 -33.25
CA VAL A 24 -12.65 -9.81 -33.98
C VAL A 24 -12.31 -9.78 -35.48
N THR A 25 -12.18 -8.59 -36.04
CA THR A 25 -11.84 -8.41 -37.46
C THR A 25 -10.44 -8.94 -37.77
N ALA A 26 -9.46 -8.63 -36.92
CA ALA A 26 -8.09 -9.12 -37.06
C ALA A 26 -8.02 -10.66 -36.96
N LEU A 27 -8.80 -11.29 -36.08
CA LEU A 27 -8.85 -12.76 -35.96
C LEU A 27 -9.48 -13.42 -37.20
N VAL A 28 -10.53 -12.84 -37.77
CA VAL A 28 -11.14 -13.34 -39.02
C VAL A 28 -10.17 -13.24 -40.19
N LEU A 29 -9.50 -12.10 -40.34
CA LEU A 29 -8.47 -11.91 -41.37
C LEU A 29 -7.29 -12.86 -41.17
N LEU A 30 -6.85 -13.05 -39.92
CA LEU A 30 -5.77 -13.96 -39.58
C LEU A 30 -6.11 -15.40 -39.99
N ALA A 31 -7.33 -15.88 -39.70
CA ALA A 31 -7.79 -17.21 -40.10
C ALA A 31 -7.80 -17.38 -41.64
N LEU A 32 -8.27 -16.36 -42.37
CA LEU A 32 -8.29 -16.36 -43.83
C LEU A 32 -6.87 -16.41 -44.42
N VAL A 33 -5.96 -15.60 -43.88
CA VAL A 33 -4.57 -15.53 -44.36
C VAL A 33 -3.78 -16.79 -44.00
N ILE A 34 -4.03 -17.40 -42.83
CA ILE A 34 -3.47 -18.72 -42.47
C ILE A 34 -3.95 -19.80 -43.45
N LEU A 35 -5.24 -19.79 -43.82
CA LEU A 35 -5.79 -20.73 -44.78
C LEU A 35 -5.17 -20.56 -46.17
N LEU A 36 -4.95 -19.31 -46.62
CA LEU A 36 -4.23 -19.01 -47.85
C LEU A 36 -2.75 -19.42 -47.80
N ALA A 37 -2.09 -19.28 -46.66
CA ALA A 37 -0.69 -19.71 -46.49
C ALA A 37 -0.53 -21.24 -46.55
N GLY A 38 -1.49 -21.99 -46.01
CA GLY A 38 -1.43 -23.46 -45.93
C GLY A 38 -2.02 -24.20 -47.14
N LEU A 39 -3.17 -23.74 -47.63
CA LEU A 39 -3.94 -24.40 -48.70
C LEU A 39 -3.93 -23.63 -50.02
N GLY A 40 -3.37 -22.41 -50.04
CA GLY A 40 -3.34 -21.57 -51.23
C GLY A 40 -2.28 -21.96 -52.26
N PRO A 41 -2.39 -21.37 -53.47
CA PRO A 41 -1.40 -21.50 -54.54
C PRO A 41 0.01 -21.12 -54.06
N PRO A 42 1.09 -21.76 -54.55
CA PRO A 42 2.46 -21.51 -54.11
C PRO A 42 2.86 -20.02 -54.19
N GLU A 43 2.36 -19.31 -55.20
CA GLU A 43 2.62 -17.90 -55.48
C GLU A 43 2.10 -16.96 -54.37
N LEU A 44 1.06 -17.38 -53.64
CA LEU A 44 0.42 -16.56 -52.60
C LEU A 44 0.93 -16.88 -51.19
N ARG A 45 1.72 -17.95 -51.02
CA ARG A 45 2.15 -18.41 -49.68
C ARG A 45 3.07 -17.42 -48.98
N LEU A 46 4.07 -16.87 -49.69
CA LEU A 46 5.00 -15.91 -49.10
C LEU A 46 4.32 -14.58 -48.73
N PRO A 47 3.50 -13.94 -49.60
CA PRO A 47 2.67 -12.81 -49.21
C PRO A 47 1.72 -13.11 -48.03
N ALA A 48 1.12 -14.31 -47.99
CA ALA A 48 0.26 -14.71 -46.90
C ALA A 48 1.01 -14.83 -45.56
N ILE A 49 2.21 -15.43 -45.55
CA ILE A 49 3.05 -15.51 -44.34
C ILE A 49 3.40 -14.10 -43.81
N ILE A 50 3.75 -13.17 -44.70
CA ILE A 50 4.00 -11.77 -44.33
C ILE A 50 2.73 -11.14 -43.74
N GLY A 51 1.57 -11.41 -44.34
CA GLY A 51 0.26 -10.99 -43.85
C GLY A 51 -0.07 -11.52 -42.45
N VAL A 52 0.26 -12.80 -42.15
CA VAL A 52 0.10 -13.39 -40.81
C VAL A 52 0.93 -12.61 -39.79
N VAL A 53 2.22 -12.37 -40.08
CA VAL A 53 3.11 -11.64 -39.16
C VAL A 53 2.61 -10.21 -38.94
N GLY A 54 2.20 -9.51 -40.00
CA GLY A 54 1.64 -8.15 -39.90
C GLY A 54 0.35 -8.10 -39.06
N LEU A 55 -0.57 -9.04 -39.27
CA LEU A 55 -1.81 -9.12 -38.50
C LEU A 55 -1.57 -9.45 -37.03
N LEU A 56 -0.57 -10.29 -36.71
CA LEU A 56 -0.19 -10.57 -35.32
C LEU A 56 0.37 -9.31 -34.62
N LEU A 57 1.18 -8.51 -35.30
CA LEU A 57 1.69 -7.24 -34.76
C LEU A 57 0.57 -6.22 -34.53
N VAL A 58 -0.37 -6.08 -35.49
CA VAL A 58 -1.54 -5.20 -35.33
C VAL A 58 -2.40 -5.68 -34.17
N LEU A 59 -2.67 -6.98 -34.07
CA LEU A 59 -3.42 -7.57 -32.96
C LEU A 59 -2.74 -7.27 -31.62
N GLN A 60 -1.42 -7.41 -31.54
CA GLN A 60 -0.66 -7.08 -30.34
C GLN A 60 -0.80 -5.59 -29.97
N LEU A 61 -0.72 -4.67 -30.93
CA LEU A 61 -0.90 -3.23 -30.68
C LEU A 61 -2.31 -2.87 -30.22
N VAL A 62 -3.34 -3.47 -30.84
CA VAL A 62 -4.75 -3.26 -30.44
C VAL A 62 -4.99 -3.78 -29.02
N VAL A 63 -4.44 -4.93 -28.66
CA VAL A 63 -4.52 -5.48 -27.31
C VAL A 63 -3.84 -4.56 -26.30
N LEU A 64 -2.64 -4.04 -26.60
CA LEU A 64 -1.94 -3.09 -25.74
C LEU A 64 -2.74 -1.80 -25.56
N TRP A 65 -3.31 -1.27 -26.64
CA TRP A 65 -4.13 -0.07 -26.61
C TRP A 65 -5.43 -0.28 -25.82
N ALA A 66 -6.13 -1.39 -26.05
CA ALA A 66 -7.37 -1.73 -25.35
C ALA A 66 -7.16 -1.98 -23.85
N ASN A 67 -5.95 -2.39 -23.46
CA ASN A 67 -5.58 -2.67 -22.08
C ASN A 67 -4.92 -1.47 -21.37
N ARG A 68 -4.79 -0.31 -22.03
CA ARG A 68 -4.10 0.87 -21.47
C ARG A 68 -4.76 1.45 -20.22
N ASP A 69 -6.09 1.31 -20.11
CA ASP A 69 -6.92 1.85 -19.03
C ASP A 69 -7.37 0.77 -18.04
N LEU A 70 -7.00 -0.50 -18.26
CA LEU A 70 -7.29 -1.63 -17.37
C LEU A 70 -6.37 -1.60 -16.14
N VAL A 71 -6.45 -0.52 -15.39
CA VAL A 71 -5.88 -0.42 -14.06
C VAL A 71 -6.79 -1.23 -13.13
N THR A 72 -6.23 -2.24 -12.47
CA THR A 72 -7.00 -3.04 -11.51
C THR A 72 -7.59 -2.13 -10.42
N PRO A 73 -8.78 -2.42 -9.87
CA PRO A 73 -9.34 -1.64 -8.76
C PRO A 73 -8.34 -1.45 -7.61
N PHE A 74 -7.55 -2.49 -7.32
CA PHE A 74 -6.44 -2.40 -6.37
C PHE A 74 -5.40 -1.32 -6.74
N THR A 75 -4.88 -1.32 -7.97
CA THR A 75 -3.91 -0.31 -8.42
C THR A 75 -4.53 1.09 -8.47
N GLN A 76 -5.81 1.21 -8.81
CA GLN A 76 -6.53 2.49 -8.74
C GLN A 76 -6.62 3.00 -7.30
N ALA A 77 -7.06 2.15 -6.36
CA ALA A 77 -7.12 2.47 -4.95
C ALA A 77 -5.74 2.82 -4.38
N GLN A 78 -4.69 2.09 -4.77
CA GLN A 78 -3.32 2.36 -4.36
C GLN A 78 -2.85 3.74 -4.83
N ARG A 79 -3.18 4.14 -6.07
CA ARG A 79 -2.87 5.49 -6.56
C ARG A 79 -3.61 6.57 -5.76
N HIS A 80 -4.89 6.38 -5.47
CA HIS A 80 -5.63 7.30 -4.59
C HIS A 80 -5.01 7.37 -3.20
N TYR A 81 -4.64 6.24 -2.62
CA TYR A 81 -3.97 6.16 -1.32
C TYR A 81 -2.64 6.93 -1.30
N LEU A 82 -1.79 6.75 -2.32
CA LEU A 82 -0.50 7.45 -2.40
C LEU A 82 -0.65 8.97 -2.59
N LYS A 83 -1.76 9.42 -3.18
CA LYS A 83 -2.09 10.85 -3.31
C LYS A 83 -2.72 11.45 -2.06
N GLY A 84 -2.99 10.65 -1.03
CA GLY A 84 -3.74 11.07 0.16
C GLY A 84 -5.25 11.19 -0.06
N GLU A 85 -5.76 10.75 -1.21
CA GLU A 85 -7.19 10.76 -1.56
C GLU A 85 -7.90 9.55 -0.92
N PHE A 86 -7.82 9.43 0.41
CA PHE A 86 -8.23 8.22 1.15
C PHE A 86 -9.71 7.89 0.99
N GLU A 87 -10.59 8.89 0.88
CA GLU A 87 -12.02 8.66 0.60
C GLU A 87 -12.26 8.06 -0.79
N ALA A 88 -11.45 8.44 -1.79
CA ALA A 88 -11.54 7.84 -3.12
C ALA A 88 -11.01 6.40 -3.11
N ALA A 89 -9.90 6.15 -2.42
CA ALA A 89 -9.36 4.81 -2.23
C ALA A 89 -10.39 3.90 -1.53
N LEU A 90 -11.05 4.40 -0.48
CA LEU A 90 -12.05 3.66 0.29
C LEU A 90 -13.22 3.23 -0.60
N ARG A 91 -13.77 4.15 -1.40
CA ARG A 91 -14.90 3.84 -2.30
C ARG A 91 -14.57 2.70 -3.27
N VAL A 92 -13.37 2.69 -3.84
CA VAL A 92 -12.94 1.64 -4.77
C VAL A 92 -12.76 0.30 -4.05
N LEU A 93 -12.14 0.31 -2.87
CA LEU A 93 -11.87 -0.93 -2.12
C LEU A 93 -13.13 -1.57 -1.55
N GLU A 94 -14.11 -0.78 -1.12
CA GLU A 94 -15.37 -1.30 -0.57
C GLU A 94 -16.27 -1.96 -1.64
N GLN A 95 -16.21 -1.51 -2.89
CA GLN A 95 -16.96 -2.13 -4.00
C GLN A 95 -16.55 -3.60 -4.20
N GLU A 96 -15.27 -3.91 -4.00
CA GLU A 96 -14.69 -5.24 -4.24
C GLU A 96 -14.49 -6.05 -2.94
N ARG A 97 -14.90 -5.53 -1.78
CA ARG A 97 -14.61 -6.13 -0.45
C ARG A 97 -14.98 -7.60 -0.36
N LYS A 98 -16.11 -8.01 -0.94
CA LYS A 98 -16.59 -9.41 -0.90
C LYS A 98 -15.61 -10.40 -1.53
N ALA A 99 -14.91 -9.98 -2.58
CA ALA A 99 -13.94 -10.80 -3.29
C ALA A 99 -12.49 -10.46 -2.94
N ALA A 100 -12.28 -9.54 -1.99
CA ALA A 100 -10.97 -9.01 -1.67
C ALA A 100 -10.00 -10.09 -1.17
N ASN A 101 -8.78 -10.05 -1.68
CA ASN A 101 -7.65 -10.84 -1.19
C ASN A 101 -6.95 -10.13 -0.01
N ALA A 102 -5.94 -10.78 0.58
CA ALA A 102 -5.23 -10.23 1.74
C ALA A 102 -4.58 -8.86 1.48
N LYS A 103 -4.06 -8.60 0.27
CA LYS A 103 -3.43 -7.32 -0.09
C LYS A 103 -4.44 -6.19 -0.22
N GLU A 104 -5.60 -6.47 -0.81
CA GLU A 104 -6.71 -5.52 -0.94
C GLU A 104 -7.29 -5.17 0.43
N LEU A 105 -7.50 -6.18 1.30
CA LEU A 105 -7.95 -5.96 2.68
C LEU A 105 -6.91 -5.19 3.51
N THR A 106 -5.61 -5.46 3.31
CA THR A 106 -4.55 -4.71 3.96
C THR A 106 -4.56 -3.24 3.55
N LEU A 107 -4.74 -2.96 2.26
CA LEU A 107 -4.87 -1.58 1.77
C LEU A 107 -6.15 -0.91 2.27
N LEU A 108 -7.27 -1.64 2.37
CA LEU A 108 -8.52 -1.15 2.94
C LEU A 108 -8.34 -0.79 4.42
N GLY A 109 -7.74 -1.66 5.21
CA GLY A 109 -7.43 -1.41 6.62
C GLY A 109 -6.51 -0.21 6.81
N ASN A 110 -5.48 -0.08 5.98
CA ASN A 110 -4.62 1.11 5.99
C ASN A 110 -5.39 2.38 5.63
N THR A 111 -6.25 2.34 4.62
CA THR A 111 -7.11 3.46 4.22
C THR A 111 -8.03 3.90 5.36
N TYR A 112 -8.67 2.95 6.06
CA TYR A 112 -9.48 3.25 7.24
C TYR A 112 -8.70 3.95 8.34
N ARG A 113 -7.47 3.48 8.65
CA ARG A 113 -6.60 4.14 9.64
C ARG A 113 -6.27 5.58 9.21
N GLN A 114 -6.01 5.83 7.93
CA GLN A 114 -5.73 7.19 7.45
C GLN A 114 -6.95 8.12 7.58
N LEU A 115 -8.16 7.57 7.57
CA LEU A 115 -9.42 8.28 7.81
C LEU A 115 -9.80 8.40 9.30
N GLY A 116 -8.98 7.90 10.23
CA GLY A 116 -9.31 7.88 11.66
C GLY A 116 -10.31 6.80 12.07
N ARG A 117 -10.72 5.93 11.14
CA ARG A 117 -11.70 4.85 11.34
C ARG A 117 -11.02 3.59 11.86
N LEU A 118 -10.58 3.63 13.11
CA LEU A 118 -9.64 2.65 13.65
C LEU A 118 -10.26 1.26 13.89
N ASP A 119 -11.54 1.17 14.22
CA ASP A 119 -12.21 -0.11 14.43
C ASP A 119 -12.44 -0.87 13.12
N GLU A 120 -12.83 -0.16 12.06
CA GLU A 120 -12.95 -0.75 10.73
C GLU A 120 -11.57 -1.13 10.16
N SER A 121 -10.54 -0.35 10.49
CA SER A 121 -9.16 -0.67 10.14
C SER A 121 -8.74 -2.01 10.76
N GLU A 122 -8.91 -2.16 12.07
CA GLU A 122 -8.57 -3.39 12.78
C GLU A 122 -9.32 -4.60 12.21
N THR A 123 -10.62 -4.45 11.97
CA THR A 123 -11.46 -5.50 11.40
C THR A 123 -10.93 -5.97 10.03
N ALA A 124 -10.68 -5.04 9.11
CA ALA A 124 -10.17 -5.36 7.78
C ALA A 124 -8.77 -6.02 7.81
N LEU A 125 -7.91 -5.59 8.74
CA LEU A 125 -6.56 -6.16 8.90
C LEU A 125 -6.59 -7.56 9.50
N ARG A 126 -7.49 -7.82 10.47
CA ARG A 126 -7.71 -9.18 10.99
C ARG A 126 -8.31 -10.09 9.91
N GLU A 127 -9.22 -9.61 9.06
CA GLU A 127 -9.70 -10.35 7.88
C GLU A 127 -8.56 -10.67 6.90
N ALA A 128 -7.63 -9.72 6.67
CA ALA A 128 -6.46 -9.93 5.83
C ALA A 128 -5.54 -11.02 6.39
N LEU A 129 -5.27 -11.01 7.70
CA LEU A 129 -4.49 -12.04 8.40
C LEU A 129 -5.14 -13.42 8.33
N ALA A 130 -6.48 -13.49 8.39
CA ALA A 130 -7.19 -14.75 8.24
C ALA A 130 -7.00 -15.36 6.83
N LYS A 131 -6.84 -14.53 5.79
CA LYS A 131 -6.57 -14.98 4.41
C LYS A 131 -5.10 -15.31 4.16
N ALA A 132 -4.18 -14.64 4.84
CA ALA A 132 -2.74 -14.86 4.72
C ALA A 132 -2.07 -14.83 6.09
N PRO A 133 -2.15 -15.94 6.86
CA PRO A 133 -1.48 -16.04 8.16
C PRO A 133 0.04 -15.91 7.98
N GLY A 134 0.67 -15.01 8.74
CA GLY A 134 2.12 -14.77 8.65
C GLY A 134 2.55 -13.83 7.52
N ASP A 135 1.63 -13.18 6.80
CA ASP A 135 1.99 -12.05 5.94
C ASP A 135 2.32 -10.82 6.80
N HIS A 136 3.54 -10.31 6.67
CA HIS A 136 4.01 -9.17 7.46
C HIS A 136 3.27 -7.87 7.12
N PHE A 137 2.67 -7.74 5.92
CA PHE A 137 1.96 -6.51 5.52
C PHE A 137 0.73 -6.22 6.38
N PRO A 138 -0.24 -7.15 6.55
CA PRO A 138 -1.36 -6.94 7.46
C PRO A 138 -0.96 -6.93 8.94
N LEU A 139 0.07 -7.68 9.36
CA LEU A 139 0.60 -7.59 10.73
C LEU A 139 1.09 -6.17 11.04
N TYR A 140 1.91 -5.61 10.16
CA TYR A 140 2.40 -4.24 10.30
C TYR A 140 1.26 -3.21 10.30
N GLY A 141 0.30 -3.36 9.40
CA GLY A 141 -0.90 -2.54 9.39
C GLY A 141 -1.67 -2.60 10.71
N LEU A 142 -1.87 -3.80 11.25
CA LEU A 142 -2.59 -4.04 12.51
C LEU A 142 -1.84 -3.42 13.69
N GLY A 143 -0.52 -3.63 13.77
CA GLY A 143 0.32 -3.03 14.80
C GLY A 143 0.22 -1.50 14.83
N ARG A 144 0.23 -0.84 13.66
CA ARG A 144 0.03 0.61 13.57
C ARG A 144 -1.38 1.04 13.96
N THR A 145 -2.41 0.28 13.61
CA THR A 145 -3.79 0.59 14.01
C THR A 145 -3.96 0.45 15.52
N LEU A 146 -3.42 -0.60 16.13
CA LEU A 146 -3.43 -0.80 17.58
C LEU A 146 -2.67 0.32 18.31
N LEU A 147 -1.51 0.74 17.77
CA LEU A 147 -0.76 1.88 18.27
C LEU A 147 -1.63 3.15 18.25
N SER A 148 -2.26 3.45 17.11
CA SER A 148 -3.17 4.60 16.98
C SER A 148 -4.41 4.52 17.88
N LYS A 149 -4.87 3.33 18.26
CA LYS A 149 -5.96 3.13 19.24
C LYS A 149 -5.51 3.36 20.69
N GLY A 150 -4.20 3.33 20.96
CA GLY A 150 -3.65 3.36 22.31
C GLY A 150 -3.45 1.98 22.94
N ASN A 151 -3.63 0.89 22.17
CA ASN A 151 -3.45 -0.49 22.62
C ASN A 151 -1.96 -0.87 22.55
N TYR A 152 -1.11 -0.18 23.31
CA TYR A 152 0.34 -0.18 23.12
C TYR A 152 1.01 -1.55 23.28
N ALA A 153 0.60 -2.33 24.28
CA ALA A 153 1.18 -3.65 24.52
C ALA A 153 0.88 -4.63 23.38
N GLU A 154 -0.37 -4.65 22.89
CA GLU A 154 -0.76 -5.48 21.75
C GLU A 154 -0.07 -4.99 20.46
N ALA A 155 0.00 -3.67 20.26
CA ALA A 155 0.73 -3.07 19.14
C ALA A 155 2.20 -3.52 19.09
N ALA A 156 2.90 -3.47 20.24
CA ALA A 156 4.29 -3.91 20.33
C ALA A 156 4.45 -5.41 20.03
N ALA A 157 3.53 -6.25 20.52
CA ALA A 157 3.53 -7.69 20.20
C ALA A 157 3.31 -7.92 18.70
N THR A 158 2.30 -7.31 18.10
CA THR A 158 1.99 -7.46 16.67
C THR A 158 3.11 -6.91 15.76
N LEU A 159 3.76 -5.81 16.14
CA LEU A 159 4.89 -5.26 15.39
C LEU A 159 6.13 -6.16 15.47
N ARG A 160 6.33 -6.84 16.60
CA ARG A 160 7.38 -7.87 16.73
C ARG A 160 7.09 -9.07 15.83
N GLU A 161 5.85 -9.56 15.83
CA GLU A 161 5.42 -10.62 14.90
C GLU A 161 5.62 -10.21 13.44
N ALA A 162 5.36 -8.95 13.08
CA ALA A 162 5.61 -8.45 11.73
C ALA A 162 7.11 -8.51 11.38
N LEU A 163 8.00 -8.13 12.29
CA LEU A 163 9.46 -8.25 12.11
C LEU A 163 9.88 -9.72 11.94
N ASP A 164 9.37 -10.61 12.79
CA ASP A 164 9.65 -12.05 12.73
C ASP A 164 9.16 -12.68 11.42
N ALA A 165 8.06 -12.15 10.87
CA ALA A 165 7.51 -12.53 9.57
C ALA A 165 8.22 -11.87 8.36
N GLY A 166 9.32 -11.14 8.58
CA GLY A 166 10.15 -10.57 7.52
C GLY A 166 9.82 -9.13 7.13
N ALA A 167 9.11 -8.37 7.98
CA ALA A 167 8.93 -6.95 7.74
C ALA A 167 10.28 -6.21 7.69
N PRO A 168 10.38 -5.13 6.88
CA PRO A 168 11.61 -4.35 6.79
C PRO A 168 12.02 -3.76 8.14
N PRO A 169 13.34 -3.70 8.46
CA PRO A 169 13.86 -3.16 9.72
C PRO A 169 13.36 -1.77 10.13
N VAL A 170 12.93 -0.95 9.17
CA VAL A 170 12.42 0.42 9.39
C VAL A 170 11.19 0.46 10.32
N ILE A 171 10.43 -0.65 10.45
CA ILE A 171 9.27 -0.68 11.35
C ILE A 171 9.65 -0.71 12.84
N ARG A 172 10.94 -0.88 13.16
CA ARG A 172 11.46 -0.80 14.54
C ARG A 172 11.15 0.53 15.22
N SER A 173 11.05 1.63 14.46
CA SER A 173 10.60 2.92 14.99
C SER A 173 9.18 2.85 15.56
N ASP A 174 8.26 2.21 14.83
CA ASP A 174 6.87 2.06 15.28
C ASP A 174 6.79 1.10 16.48
N LEU A 175 7.63 0.06 16.50
CA LEU A 175 7.76 -0.85 17.65
C LEU A 175 8.27 -0.10 18.89
N ALA A 176 9.27 0.75 18.72
CA ALA A 176 9.83 1.52 19.81
C ALA A 176 8.83 2.53 20.38
N GLU A 177 8.05 3.18 19.53
CA GLU A 177 6.96 4.08 19.94
C GLU A 177 5.89 3.32 20.74
N ALA A 178 5.49 2.13 20.27
CA ALA A 178 4.58 1.26 21.02
C ALA A 178 5.15 0.85 22.39
N LEU A 179 6.43 0.48 22.46
CA LEU A 179 7.11 0.13 23.72
C LEU A 179 7.21 1.31 24.69
N TYR A 180 7.54 2.49 24.16
CA TYR A 180 7.61 3.73 24.95
C TYR A 180 6.27 4.04 25.62
N HIS A 181 5.17 4.01 24.85
CA HIS A 181 3.85 4.27 25.40
C HIS A 181 3.30 3.12 26.25
N ALA A 182 3.78 1.89 26.06
CA ALA A 182 3.52 0.77 26.97
C ALA A 182 4.30 0.88 28.30
N GLY A 183 5.25 1.80 28.42
CA GLY A 183 6.08 2.02 29.60
C GLY A 183 7.40 1.24 29.61
N ASP A 184 7.65 0.39 28.61
CA ASP A 184 8.90 -0.37 28.47
C ASP A 184 9.99 0.50 27.84
N THR A 185 10.48 1.43 28.65
CA THR A 185 11.40 2.50 28.23
C THR A 185 12.76 1.94 27.78
N GLU A 186 13.25 0.88 28.42
CA GLU A 186 14.55 0.30 28.05
C GLU A 186 14.47 -0.43 26.70
N ALA A 187 13.44 -1.24 26.48
CA ALA A 187 13.26 -1.89 25.17
C ALA A 187 13.02 -0.85 24.05
N ALA A 188 12.31 0.24 24.35
CA ALA A 188 12.11 1.34 23.41
C ALA A 188 13.45 1.98 22.99
N LYS A 189 14.35 2.26 23.94
CA LYS A 189 15.69 2.81 23.64
C LYS A 189 16.49 1.91 22.71
N THR A 190 16.54 0.61 23.00
CA THR A 190 17.24 -0.37 22.15
C THR A 190 16.67 -0.36 20.73
N ALA A 191 15.35 -0.42 20.59
CA ALA A 191 14.70 -0.41 19.28
C ALA A 191 14.94 0.90 18.50
N LEU A 192 14.96 2.05 19.18
CA LEU A 192 15.30 3.35 18.55
C LEU A 192 16.76 3.43 18.10
N HIS A 193 17.70 2.91 18.90
CA HIS A 193 19.11 2.88 18.51
C HIS A 193 19.36 2.00 17.29
N GLU A 194 18.66 0.86 17.18
CA GLU A 194 18.70 0.03 15.98
C GLU A 194 18.04 0.74 14.79
N ALA A 195 16.90 1.41 15.01
CA ALA A 195 16.19 2.12 13.96
C ALA A 195 16.98 3.33 13.41
N SER A 196 17.73 4.04 14.25
CA SER A 196 18.50 5.22 13.86
C SER A 196 19.70 4.93 12.95
N GLN A 197 20.10 3.66 12.82
CA GLN A 197 21.16 3.25 11.88
C GLN A 197 20.66 3.09 10.44
N LEU A 198 19.35 3.18 10.23
CA LEU A 198 18.72 3.00 8.92
C LEU A 198 18.48 4.35 8.26
N GLU A 199 18.53 4.38 6.93
CA GLU A 199 18.01 5.51 6.18
C GLU A 199 16.48 5.56 6.36
N GLN A 200 15.96 6.71 6.78
CA GLN A 200 14.58 6.88 7.17
C GLN A 200 14.04 8.22 6.68
N GLU A 201 12.73 8.26 6.47
CA GLU A 201 12.01 9.50 6.17
C GLU A 201 12.16 10.53 7.32
N PRO A 202 12.22 11.84 7.02
CA PRO A 202 12.44 12.87 8.04
C PRO A 202 11.46 12.84 9.21
N HIS A 203 10.19 12.52 8.95
CA HIS A 203 9.19 12.40 10.01
C HIS A 203 9.49 11.25 10.99
N ARG A 204 10.02 10.12 10.52
CA ARG A 204 10.42 9.01 11.41
C ARG A 204 11.67 9.37 12.22
N GLN A 205 12.66 9.99 11.58
CA GLN A 205 13.86 10.48 12.26
C GLN A 205 13.50 11.48 13.37
N PHE A 206 12.60 12.41 13.08
CA PHE A 206 12.07 13.35 14.06
C PHE A 206 11.41 12.64 15.25
N MET A 207 10.53 11.66 15.01
CA MET A 207 9.88 10.94 16.11
C MET A 207 10.88 10.15 16.96
N ASN A 208 11.82 9.45 16.32
CA ASN A 208 12.87 8.73 17.05
C ASN A 208 13.68 9.69 17.94
N ALA A 209 14.09 10.83 17.40
CA ALA A 209 14.83 11.84 18.14
C ALA A 209 14.00 12.43 19.29
N LEU A 210 12.70 12.71 19.04
CA LEU A 210 11.77 13.19 20.06
C LEU A 210 11.69 12.19 21.21
N LEU A 211 11.44 10.91 20.92
CA LEU A 211 11.32 9.88 21.96
C LEU A 211 12.63 9.69 22.74
N LEU A 212 13.80 9.67 22.08
CA LEU A 212 15.10 9.60 22.75
C LEU A 212 15.32 10.81 23.68
N TRP A 213 14.97 12.01 23.23
CA TRP A 213 15.03 13.21 24.06
C TRP A 213 14.07 13.13 25.25
N ARG A 214 12.83 12.67 25.03
CA ARG A 214 11.81 12.50 26.09
C ARG A 214 12.22 11.45 27.14
N MET A 215 13.05 10.49 26.76
CA MET A 215 13.65 9.49 27.66
C MET A 215 14.96 9.96 28.31
N GLY A 216 15.47 11.16 27.95
CA GLY A 216 16.72 11.73 28.48
C GLY A 216 17.99 11.08 27.92
N THR A 217 17.90 10.32 26.84
CA THR A 217 19.03 9.57 26.24
C THR A 217 19.51 10.14 24.92
N GLY A 218 18.84 11.16 24.38
CA GLY A 218 19.22 11.85 23.15
C GLY A 218 19.19 13.36 23.30
N PRO A 219 19.90 14.09 22.42
CA PRO A 219 19.79 15.54 22.36
C PRO A 219 18.38 15.94 21.91
N ARG A 220 18.01 17.19 22.17
CA ARG A 220 16.81 17.79 21.60
C ARG A 220 16.87 17.66 20.06
N PRO A 221 15.75 17.31 19.38
CA PRO A 221 15.74 17.22 17.92
C PRO A 221 16.20 18.52 17.26
N GLU A 222 17.01 18.41 16.21
CA GLU A 222 17.58 19.55 15.48
C GLU A 222 16.50 20.32 14.70
N GLU A 223 16.73 21.62 14.47
CA GLU A 223 15.75 22.50 13.80
C GLU A 223 15.36 22.01 12.40
N ALA A 224 16.30 21.42 11.66
CA ALA A 224 16.01 20.82 10.36
C ALA A 224 15.01 19.65 10.47
N LEU A 225 15.18 18.78 11.47
CA LEU A 225 14.26 17.67 11.73
C LEU A 225 12.90 18.15 12.22
N LEU A 226 12.85 19.23 13.03
CA LEU A 226 11.59 19.86 13.41
C LEU A 226 10.84 20.34 12.16
N ARG A 227 11.49 21.13 11.31
CA ARG A 227 10.86 21.68 10.11
C ARG A 227 10.29 20.59 9.20
N ASP A 228 11.02 19.50 9.02
CA ASP A 228 10.69 18.48 8.02
C ASP A 228 9.79 17.37 8.60
N GLY A 229 9.80 17.13 9.91
CA GLY A 229 9.05 16.07 10.57
C GLY A 229 7.82 16.51 11.39
N LEU A 230 7.85 17.70 12.00
CA LEU A 230 6.80 18.17 12.91
C LEU A 230 5.40 18.27 12.25
N PRO A 231 5.24 18.79 11.00
CA PRO A 231 3.92 18.91 10.38
C PRO A 231 3.20 17.57 10.23
N TYR A 232 3.94 16.50 9.93
CA TYR A 232 3.39 15.16 9.82
C TYR A 232 2.79 14.67 11.15
N TRP A 233 3.50 14.90 12.26
CA TRP A 233 3.07 14.46 13.58
C TRP A 233 1.99 15.33 14.19
N GLN A 234 1.96 16.63 13.87
CA GLN A 234 0.82 17.49 14.21
C GLN A 234 -0.47 17.00 13.54
N ALA A 235 -0.43 16.75 12.22
CA ALA A 235 -1.57 16.20 11.50
C ALA A 235 -1.98 14.80 12.01
N THR A 236 -1.01 13.99 12.44
CA THR A 236 -1.27 12.68 13.04
C THR A 236 -1.95 12.80 14.41
N ALA A 237 -1.46 13.70 15.26
CA ALA A 237 -2.05 13.98 16.57
C ALA A 237 -3.48 14.52 16.45
N GLU A 238 -3.73 15.43 15.51
CA GLU A 238 -5.07 15.96 15.24
C GLU A 238 -6.03 14.87 14.75
N ARG A 239 -5.60 14.05 13.79
CA ARG A 239 -6.40 12.95 13.24
C ARG A 239 -6.82 11.94 14.30
N PHE A 240 -5.92 11.65 15.23
CA PHE A 240 -6.16 10.70 16.31
C PHE A 240 -6.45 11.38 17.66
N ALA A 241 -6.85 12.66 17.67
CA ALA A 241 -7.05 13.43 18.91
C ALA A 241 -8.09 12.83 19.86
N HIS A 242 -9.01 12.01 19.32
CA HIS A 242 -10.03 11.28 20.08
C HIS A 242 -9.49 10.01 20.77
N THR A 243 -8.22 9.66 20.57
CA THR A 243 -7.58 8.46 21.10
C THR A 243 -6.55 8.78 22.18
N PRO A 244 -6.21 7.83 23.06
CA PRO A 244 -5.08 7.99 23.99
C PRO A 244 -3.76 8.28 23.27
N TYR A 245 -3.57 7.73 22.06
CA TYR A 245 -2.38 7.93 21.26
C TYR A 245 -2.23 9.36 20.76
N GLY A 246 -3.27 9.93 20.13
CA GLY A 246 -3.23 11.31 19.66
C GLY A 246 -3.00 12.30 20.80
N ALA A 247 -3.62 12.07 21.97
CA ALA A 247 -3.37 12.87 23.16
C ALA A 247 -1.93 12.76 23.67
N ALA A 248 -1.33 11.57 23.64
CA ALA A 248 0.06 11.35 24.02
C ALA A 248 1.02 12.07 23.07
N VAL A 249 0.85 11.91 21.76
CA VAL A 249 1.65 12.61 20.75
C VAL A 249 1.51 14.13 20.91
N GLN A 250 0.29 14.65 21.04
CA GLN A 250 0.07 16.09 21.23
C GLN A 250 0.79 16.64 22.48
N LYS A 251 0.78 15.88 23.58
CA LYS A 251 1.49 16.22 24.81
C LYS A 251 3.01 16.25 24.60
N ASP A 252 3.56 15.26 23.91
CA ASP A 252 5.01 15.19 23.65
C ASP A 252 5.47 16.31 22.71
N LEU A 253 4.67 16.64 21.68
CA LEU A 253 4.93 17.79 20.79
C LEU A 253 4.80 19.14 21.53
N GLY A 254 3.82 19.29 22.42
CA GLY A 254 3.61 20.54 23.16
C GLY A 254 4.78 20.91 24.07
N ARG A 255 5.40 19.91 24.72
CA ARG A 255 6.58 20.13 25.59
C ARG A 255 7.78 20.68 24.83
N LEU A 256 7.98 20.21 23.60
CA LEU A 256 9.03 20.69 22.71
C LEU A 256 8.93 22.22 22.46
N GLY A 257 7.72 22.77 22.40
CA GLY A 257 7.46 24.21 22.21
C GLY A 257 7.45 25.06 23.49
N HIS A 258 7.30 24.46 24.67
CA HIS A 258 7.35 25.17 25.95
C HIS A 258 8.78 25.35 26.46
N GLU A 259 9.62 24.33 26.35
CA GLU A 259 11.02 24.37 26.80
C GLU A 259 11.89 25.28 25.90
N ALA A 260 11.45 25.55 24.66
CA ALA A 260 12.06 26.53 23.77
C ALA A 260 11.91 28.00 24.21
N ARG A 261 10.94 28.30 25.09
CA ARG A 261 10.69 29.66 25.59
C ARG A 261 11.41 29.97 26.90
N GLN A 262 12.17 29.00 27.43
CA GLN A 262 12.87 29.10 28.72
C GLN A 262 14.40 29.04 28.60
N THR A 263 14.94 28.92 27.38
CA THR A 263 16.37 28.97 27.04
C THR A 263 16.64 30.19 26.17
#